data_AF-A0A5N5MBK3-F1
#
_entry.id   AF-A0A5N5MBK3-F1
#
_cell.length_a   1.000
_cell.length_b   1.000
_cell.length_c   1.000
_cell.angle_alpha   90.00
_cell.angle_beta   90.00
_cell.angle_gamma   90.00
#
_symmetry.space_group_name_H-M   'P 1'
#
loop_
_entity.id
_entity.type
_entity.pdbx_description
1 polymer ?
#
loop_
_entity_poly.entity_id
_entity_poly.type
_entity_poly.pdbx_seq_one_letter_code
_entity_poly.pdbx_strand_id
1 'polypeptide(L)'
;MGPSCNKRRETNNGLSSPPAHSTQTLLSNLHLLIQMEHLSLSSSLQNEIQTDNSGLPEKKIGSQGLRKKIVTKGISWQTPFPGDEVEVHFNGYIEGGASLESSRDKEVPFKFKLGQGEVIKGWDEGVATMKSSERAIFTVPPNLAYGEAGSPPLIPPNATLVFDIEMLSWISIRDLTGDGGILKKIIMEGEGWATPRDGDEVLVKYEARLETGMLVSKSEEGVEFHIGDGYLCPALSRGVKTMRKGEKAELAVKLSYGFIQKGNLAPNFESNIPPDSNLTIQLELVSWRSVTAVTGDKKVLKKIVKAGEGFDRPTEGSHVKVAYVGKLEDGTVFDRKGTDGEPFEFITSEEQVNEGLDMAIMTMKRGERATVTVDAEFLHGRDISGKLPANSLLHYEVEMLDFIKEKPFWKMDTREKFEASERKKLDGNVLFKAGKFWRASKKYDKAIFKPQNFHKNKFQATKYIEFDHSFTEDEMCLAKSLRLSCHLNNAACKLKSGEYLEASRLCTKVLELDPLNVKALFRRSQAYLKTSELEKAEADIKKALAIDPNNRQVEVKLEYMKLKEKQREYDKYQAELFSTMVSRMS
;
A
#
# COMPACT_ATOMS: atom_id res chain seq x y z
N MET A 1 23.44 59.34 -70.89
CA MET A 1 24.19 60.27 -70.00
C MET A 1 23.28 61.45 -69.66
N GLY A 2 23.52 62.17 -68.55
CA GLY A 2 22.66 63.27 -68.07
C GLY A 2 22.95 64.63 -68.75
N PRO A 3 22.60 65.80 -68.14
CA PRO A 3 22.14 65.97 -66.75
C PRO A 3 20.96 66.93 -66.47
N SER A 4 20.29 66.64 -65.35
CA SER A 4 19.81 67.57 -64.30
C SER A 4 19.86 69.11 -64.49
N CYS A 5 18.66 69.71 -64.43
CA CYS A 5 18.25 70.84 -63.55
C CYS A 5 18.82 72.26 -63.73
N ASN A 6 17.91 73.26 -63.83
CA ASN A 6 17.93 74.42 -62.91
C ASN A 6 16.52 75.05 -62.72
N LYS A 7 16.36 75.94 -61.71
CA LYS A 7 15.06 76.46 -61.20
C LYS A 7 14.76 77.92 -61.56
N ARG A 8 13.46 78.25 -61.72
CA ARG A 8 12.74 79.52 -61.37
C ARG A 8 11.22 79.27 -61.65
N ARG A 9 10.20 79.61 -60.84
CA ARG A 9 9.81 80.88 -60.14
C ARG A 9 9.57 82.03 -61.13
N GLU A 10 8.48 82.80 -61.12
CA GLU A 10 7.22 82.86 -60.34
C GLU A 10 6.20 83.65 -61.24
N THR A 11 4.86 83.67 -61.11
CA THR A 11 3.94 83.50 -59.95
C THR A 11 2.51 83.06 -60.40
N ASN A 12 1.55 83.07 -59.47
CA ASN A 12 0.10 82.83 -59.53
C ASN A 12 -0.78 83.67 -60.48
N ASN A 13 -2.00 83.16 -60.74
CA ASN A 13 -3.24 83.95 -60.87
C ASN A 13 -4.40 83.15 -60.22
N GLY A 14 -5.37 83.79 -59.55
CA GLY A 14 -6.30 83.10 -58.64
C GLY A 14 -7.79 83.43 -58.77
N LEU A 15 -8.64 82.56 -58.22
CA LEU A 15 -10.07 82.77 -57.94
C LEU A 15 -10.42 82.33 -56.51
N SER A 16 -11.42 82.97 -55.91
CA SER A 16 -11.78 82.85 -54.49
C SER A 16 -12.90 81.85 -54.21
N SER A 17 -12.94 81.36 -52.95
CA SER A 17 -13.92 80.40 -52.44
C SER A 17 -14.81 80.98 -51.32
N PRO A 18 -16.01 80.42 -51.07
CA PRO A 18 -16.98 80.89 -50.07
C PRO A 18 -16.65 80.44 -48.61
N PRO A 19 -17.33 80.98 -47.57
CA PRO A 19 -16.77 81.07 -46.22
C PRO A 19 -16.93 79.83 -45.31
N ALA A 20 -16.00 79.68 -44.37
CA ALA A 20 -15.80 78.50 -43.53
C ALA A 20 -16.68 78.44 -42.24
N HIS A 21 -18.00 78.65 -42.36
CA HIS A 21 -18.92 78.64 -41.20
C HIS A 21 -19.91 77.46 -41.12
N SER A 22 -19.89 76.51 -42.06
CA SER A 22 -20.80 75.35 -42.07
C SER A 22 -20.18 74.05 -41.51
N THR A 23 -18.87 73.86 -41.67
CA THR A 23 -18.18 72.60 -41.33
C THR A 23 -17.99 72.38 -39.84
N GLN A 24 -17.75 73.44 -39.07
CA GLN A 24 -17.50 73.35 -37.63
C GLN A 24 -18.77 72.90 -36.86
N THR A 25 -19.95 73.38 -37.29
CA THR A 25 -21.26 73.01 -36.74
C THR A 25 -21.65 71.56 -37.04
N LEU A 26 -21.27 71.05 -38.22
CA LEU A 26 -21.48 69.65 -38.58
C LEU A 26 -20.60 68.70 -37.75
N LEU A 27 -19.32 69.06 -37.54
CA LEU A 27 -18.40 68.29 -36.70
C LEU A 27 -18.80 68.29 -35.23
N SER A 28 -19.28 69.42 -34.68
CA SER A 28 -19.78 69.46 -33.30
C SER A 28 -21.04 68.61 -33.12
N ASN A 29 -21.97 68.64 -34.08
CA ASN A 29 -23.19 67.84 -34.02
C ASN A 29 -22.89 66.33 -34.16
N LEU A 30 -21.94 65.95 -35.01
CA LEU A 30 -21.51 64.55 -35.15
C LEU A 30 -20.85 64.03 -33.86
N HIS A 31 -20.01 64.86 -33.22
CA HIS A 31 -19.41 64.50 -31.92
C HIS A 31 -20.46 64.36 -30.82
N LEU A 32 -21.49 65.23 -30.80
CA LEU A 32 -22.58 65.15 -29.84
C LEU A 32 -23.45 63.89 -30.05
N LEU A 33 -23.73 63.52 -31.29
CA LEU A 33 -24.42 62.27 -31.64
C LEU A 33 -23.64 61.03 -31.15
N ILE A 34 -22.33 60.96 -31.42
CA ILE A 34 -21.48 59.86 -30.97
C ILE A 34 -21.43 59.79 -29.43
N GLN A 35 -21.42 60.93 -28.73
CA GLN A 35 -21.51 60.96 -27.27
C GLN A 35 -22.88 60.48 -26.74
N MET A 36 -23.98 60.82 -27.42
CA MET A 36 -25.32 60.35 -27.04
C MET A 36 -25.52 58.85 -27.34
N GLU A 37 -24.91 58.32 -28.40
CA GLU A 37 -24.88 56.87 -28.69
C GLU A 37 -23.99 56.11 -27.68
N HIS A 38 -22.84 56.65 -27.27
CA HIS A 38 -22.04 56.05 -26.20
C HIS A 38 -22.75 56.06 -24.84
N LEU A 39 -23.51 57.12 -24.53
CA LEU A 39 -24.33 57.19 -23.32
C LEU A 39 -25.55 56.25 -23.36
N SER A 40 -26.15 56.05 -24.54
CA SER A 40 -27.23 55.06 -24.67
C SER A 40 -26.70 53.63 -24.52
N LEU A 41 -25.55 53.31 -25.15
CA LEU A 41 -24.87 52.02 -25.02
C LEU A 41 -24.35 51.75 -23.60
N SER A 42 -23.85 52.76 -22.88
CA SER A 42 -23.50 52.58 -21.46
C SER A 42 -24.75 52.35 -20.61
N SER A 43 -25.86 53.03 -20.92
CA SER A 43 -27.12 52.83 -20.20
C SER A 43 -27.75 51.45 -20.46
N SER A 44 -27.65 50.90 -21.68
CA SER A 44 -28.12 49.53 -21.97
C SER A 44 -27.26 48.48 -21.26
N LEU A 45 -25.93 48.62 -21.28
CA LEU A 45 -25.03 47.75 -20.51
C LEU A 45 -25.29 47.84 -18.99
N GLN A 46 -25.58 49.03 -18.46
CA GLN A 46 -25.93 49.21 -17.04
C GLN A 46 -27.31 48.62 -16.69
N ASN A 47 -28.26 48.60 -17.63
CA ASN A 47 -29.57 47.98 -17.46
C ASN A 47 -29.54 46.44 -17.59
N GLU A 48 -28.75 45.87 -18.50
CA GLU A 48 -28.58 44.41 -18.61
C GLU A 48 -27.92 43.80 -17.37
N ILE A 49 -27.10 44.58 -16.65
CA ILE A 49 -26.53 44.20 -15.34
C ILE A 49 -27.61 44.13 -14.22
N GLN A 50 -28.83 44.64 -14.43
CA GLN A 50 -29.92 44.67 -13.44
C GLN A 50 -31.03 43.61 -13.60
N THR A 51 -30.94 42.65 -14.52
CA THR A 51 -32.02 41.64 -14.73
C THR A 51 -31.60 40.16 -14.76
N ASP A 52 -30.78 39.71 -13.80
CA ASP A 52 -31.05 38.44 -13.10
C ASP A 52 -30.47 38.48 -11.67
N ASN A 53 -31.32 38.33 -10.65
CA ASN A 53 -30.96 38.53 -9.26
C ASN A 53 -30.95 37.22 -8.44
N SER A 54 -30.23 36.22 -8.97
CA SER A 54 -29.88 34.97 -8.27
C SER A 54 -28.47 35.00 -7.65
N GLY A 55 -27.85 36.19 -7.60
CA GLY A 55 -26.42 36.39 -7.31
C GLY A 55 -25.96 35.91 -5.94
N LEU A 56 -24.94 35.05 -5.93
CA LEU A 56 -24.20 34.72 -4.71
C LEU A 56 -23.47 35.97 -4.17
N PRO A 57 -23.31 36.11 -2.85
CA PRO A 57 -22.63 37.26 -2.25
C PRO A 57 -21.17 37.34 -2.72
N GLU A 58 -20.69 38.57 -2.94
CA GLU A 58 -19.28 38.84 -3.22
C GLU A 58 -18.43 38.36 -2.02
N LYS A 59 -17.37 37.60 -2.31
CA LYS A 59 -16.47 37.03 -1.31
C LYS A 59 -15.06 37.58 -1.51
N LYS A 60 -14.44 38.03 -0.41
CA LYS A 60 -13.01 38.36 -0.39
C LYS A 60 -12.15 37.10 -0.48
N ILE A 61 -11.14 37.13 -1.33
CA ILE A 61 -10.07 36.12 -1.43
C ILE A 61 -8.82 36.69 -0.76
N GLY A 62 -8.14 35.85 0.03
CA GLY A 62 -6.94 36.21 0.77
C GLY A 62 -7.13 37.38 1.75
N SER A 63 -6.01 37.91 2.24
CA SER A 63 -5.97 39.16 3.03
C SER A 63 -5.88 40.40 2.14
N GLN A 64 -5.33 40.28 0.93
CA GLN A 64 -4.79 41.35 0.10
C GLN A 64 -5.82 42.20 -0.68
N GLY A 65 -7.12 41.88 -0.58
CA GLY A 65 -8.21 42.74 -1.08
C GLY A 65 -8.89 42.27 -2.36
N LEU A 66 -8.42 41.19 -2.99
CA LEU A 66 -9.10 40.52 -4.10
C LEU A 66 -10.54 40.16 -3.71
N ARG A 67 -11.49 40.43 -4.60
CA ARG A 67 -12.90 40.07 -4.41
C ARG A 67 -13.41 39.25 -5.59
N LYS A 68 -14.34 38.34 -5.34
CA LYS A 68 -14.94 37.43 -6.32
C LYS A 68 -16.45 37.41 -6.16
N LYS A 69 -17.18 37.67 -7.24
CA LYS A 69 -18.63 37.49 -7.37
C LYS A 69 -18.89 36.40 -8.40
N ILE A 70 -19.48 35.27 -7.99
CA ILE A 70 -19.85 34.20 -8.92
C ILE A 70 -21.09 34.63 -9.71
N VAL A 71 -21.01 34.56 -11.03
CA VAL A 71 -22.09 34.80 -11.99
C VAL A 71 -22.76 33.46 -12.31
N THR A 72 -21.99 32.49 -12.81
CA THR A 72 -22.45 31.13 -13.11
C THR A 72 -21.69 30.14 -12.23
N LYS A 73 -22.42 29.29 -11.49
CA LYS A 73 -21.82 28.23 -10.66
C LYS A 73 -21.22 27.14 -11.55
N GLY A 74 -19.94 26.79 -11.33
CA GLY A 74 -19.32 25.67 -12.01
C GLY A 74 -19.88 24.30 -11.60
N ILE A 75 -19.79 23.34 -12.51
CA ILE A 75 -20.44 22.03 -12.46
C ILE A 75 -19.74 21.00 -11.55
N SER A 76 -18.45 21.19 -11.25
CA SER A 76 -17.65 20.24 -10.45
C SER A 76 -17.35 20.77 -9.04
N TRP A 77 -16.76 19.93 -8.18
CA TRP A 77 -16.22 20.33 -6.86
C TRP A 77 -14.71 20.60 -6.87
N GLN A 78 -14.04 20.31 -7.99
CA GLN A 78 -12.61 20.48 -8.15
C GLN A 78 -12.29 21.92 -8.59
N THR A 79 -11.09 22.37 -8.26
CA THR A 79 -10.44 23.59 -8.75
C THR A 79 -9.04 23.21 -9.25
N PRO A 80 -8.44 23.98 -10.18
CA PRO A 80 -7.06 23.74 -10.62
C PRO A 80 -6.04 23.98 -9.50
N PHE A 81 -4.90 23.30 -9.57
CA PHE A 81 -3.77 23.47 -8.65
C PHE A 81 -2.63 24.30 -9.29
N PRO A 82 -1.72 24.91 -8.49
CA PRO A 82 -0.54 25.56 -9.02
C PRO A 82 0.31 24.59 -9.86
N GLY A 83 0.63 25.00 -11.09
CA GLY A 83 1.26 24.16 -12.13
C GLY A 83 0.29 23.66 -13.21
N ASP A 84 -1.02 23.60 -12.93
CA ASP A 84 -2.03 23.18 -13.91
C ASP A 84 -2.15 24.20 -15.05
N GLU A 85 -2.35 23.68 -16.27
CA GLU A 85 -2.56 24.48 -17.49
C GLU A 85 -4.05 24.79 -17.62
N VAL A 86 -4.45 26.03 -17.29
CA VAL A 86 -5.85 26.48 -17.26
C VAL A 86 -6.24 27.18 -18.57
N GLU A 87 -7.50 27.03 -18.98
CA GLU A 87 -8.06 27.60 -20.21
C GLU A 87 -9.34 28.39 -19.90
N VAL A 88 -9.31 29.69 -20.21
CA VAL A 88 -10.35 30.65 -19.80
C VAL A 88 -10.78 31.59 -20.93
N HIS A 89 -12.05 31.99 -20.91
CA HIS A 89 -12.47 33.23 -21.55
C HIS A 89 -12.48 34.37 -20.53
N PHE A 90 -12.08 35.58 -20.95
CA PHE A 90 -12.08 36.75 -20.09
C PHE A 90 -12.41 38.04 -20.82
N ASN A 91 -13.02 38.98 -20.09
CA ASN A 91 -13.11 40.40 -20.45
C ASN A 91 -12.50 41.22 -19.30
N GLY A 92 -11.49 42.04 -19.58
CA GLY A 92 -10.89 42.95 -18.60
C GLY A 92 -11.37 44.41 -18.76
N TYR A 93 -11.45 45.16 -17.67
CA TYR A 93 -11.66 46.61 -17.67
C TYR A 93 -11.08 47.28 -16.42
N ILE A 94 -10.84 48.60 -16.49
CA ILE A 94 -10.45 49.40 -15.32
C ILE A 94 -11.72 49.77 -14.54
N GLU A 95 -11.68 49.74 -13.21
CA GLU A 95 -12.84 50.08 -12.36
C GLU A 95 -13.28 51.54 -12.62
N GLY A 96 -14.45 51.73 -13.23
CA GLY A 96 -14.97 53.04 -13.66
C GLY A 96 -14.27 53.66 -14.88
N GLY A 97 -13.42 52.91 -15.59
CA GLY A 97 -12.60 53.38 -16.71
C GLY A 97 -12.84 52.63 -18.03
N ALA A 98 -11.81 52.57 -18.86
CA ALA A 98 -11.86 51.93 -20.18
C ALA A 98 -11.81 50.39 -20.09
N SER A 99 -12.35 49.74 -21.13
CA SER A 99 -12.11 48.32 -21.39
C SER A 99 -10.63 48.05 -21.65
N LEU A 100 -10.16 46.89 -21.21
CA LEU A 100 -8.85 46.34 -21.53
C LEU A 100 -9.01 45.23 -22.56
N GLU A 101 -8.01 44.36 -22.69
CA GLU A 101 -8.08 43.20 -23.56
C GLU A 101 -9.20 42.22 -23.16
N SER A 102 -9.76 41.57 -24.17
CA SER A 102 -10.78 40.54 -24.09
C SER A 102 -10.37 39.37 -24.97
N SER A 103 -10.54 38.14 -24.47
CA SER A 103 -10.36 36.94 -25.28
C SER A 103 -11.65 36.49 -26.00
N ARG A 104 -12.81 37.07 -25.62
CA ARG A 104 -14.08 36.87 -26.33
C ARG A 104 -14.10 37.63 -27.65
N ASP A 105 -13.61 38.86 -27.66
CA ASP A 105 -13.50 39.73 -28.84
C ASP A 105 -12.58 39.15 -29.93
N LYS A 106 -11.77 38.14 -29.56
CA LYS A 106 -10.84 37.41 -30.42
C LYS A 106 -11.30 35.99 -30.74
N GLU A 107 -12.41 35.53 -30.16
CA GLU A 107 -12.94 34.15 -30.23
C GLU A 107 -11.93 33.02 -29.89
N VAL A 108 -10.85 33.34 -29.17
CA VAL A 108 -9.77 32.40 -28.84
C VAL A 108 -9.55 32.37 -27.32
N PRO A 109 -9.77 31.23 -26.64
CA PRO A 109 -9.48 31.08 -25.22
C PRO A 109 -8.03 31.40 -24.86
N PHE A 110 -7.83 31.98 -23.68
CA PHE A 110 -6.50 32.26 -23.13
C PHE A 110 -6.03 31.10 -22.26
N LYS A 111 -4.77 30.68 -22.43
CA LYS A 111 -4.16 29.57 -21.68
C LYS A 111 -2.91 30.02 -20.96
N PHE A 112 -2.76 29.60 -19.70
CA PHE A 112 -1.59 29.89 -18.86
C PHE A 112 -1.41 28.80 -17.78
N LYS A 113 -0.23 28.75 -17.16
CA LYS A 113 0.05 27.87 -16.02
C LYS A 113 -0.23 28.60 -14.72
N LEU A 114 -1.19 28.07 -13.97
CA LEU A 114 -1.66 28.67 -12.73
C LEU A 114 -0.54 28.72 -11.67
N GLY A 115 -0.39 29.85 -10.99
CA GLY A 115 0.54 30.02 -9.89
C GLY A 115 2.02 30.11 -10.30
N GLN A 116 2.32 30.24 -11.60
CA GLN A 116 3.69 30.38 -12.12
C GLN A 116 4.08 31.85 -12.41
N GLY A 117 3.18 32.82 -12.18
CA GLY A 117 3.44 34.22 -12.49
C GLY A 117 3.40 34.56 -13.99
N GLU A 118 2.81 33.69 -14.82
CA GLU A 118 2.50 33.98 -16.23
C GLU A 118 1.39 35.04 -16.38
N VAL A 119 0.67 35.35 -15.28
CA VAL A 119 -0.41 36.35 -15.17
C VAL A 119 -0.23 37.22 -13.92
N ILE A 120 -1.06 38.25 -13.75
CA ILE A 120 -1.07 39.06 -12.53
C ILE A 120 -1.48 38.24 -11.30
N LYS A 121 -0.95 38.58 -10.12
CA LYS A 121 -1.16 37.82 -8.87
C LYS A 121 -2.64 37.62 -8.52
N GLY A 122 -3.49 38.59 -8.82
CA GLY A 122 -4.93 38.49 -8.58
C GLY A 122 -5.65 37.47 -9.47
N TRP A 123 -5.08 37.12 -10.63
CA TRP A 123 -5.53 35.99 -11.43
C TRP A 123 -5.04 34.67 -10.85
N ASP A 124 -3.76 34.57 -10.46
CA ASP A 124 -3.23 33.35 -9.82
C ASP A 124 -3.97 33.02 -8.50
N GLU A 125 -4.25 34.01 -7.65
CA GLU A 125 -5.07 33.84 -6.44
C GLU A 125 -6.58 33.61 -6.77
N GLY A 126 -7.08 34.20 -7.86
CA GLY A 126 -8.50 34.19 -8.21
C GLY A 126 -8.95 32.92 -8.93
N VAL A 127 -8.27 32.57 -10.01
CA VAL A 127 -8.59 31.43 -10.90
C VAL A 127 -8.38 30.10 -10.18
N ALA A 128 -7.44 30.01 -9.23
CA ALA A 128 -7.28 28.88 -8.32
C ALA A 128 -8.52 28.56 -7.46
N THR A 129 -9.50 29.49 -7.38
CA THR A 129 -10.77 29.27 -6.67
C THR A 129 -11.95 28.91 -7.58
N MET A 130 -11.76 28.81 -8.89
CA MET A 130 -12.82 28.55 -9.88
C MET A 130 -13.03 27.05 -10.12
N LYS A 131 -14.29 26.65 -10.20
CA LYS A 131 -14.71 25.30 -10.66
C LYS A 131 -14.80 25.25 -12.19
N SER A 132 -14.85 24.04 -12.75
CA SER A 132 -15.09 23.84 -14.19
C SER A 132 -16.47 24.42 -14.59
N SER A 133 -16.52 25.13 -15.72
CA SER A 133 -17.70 25.88 -16.20
C SER A 133 -18.21 26.98 -15.25
N GLU A 134 -17.37 27.47 -14.34
CA GLU A 134 -17.71 28.61 -13.49
C GLU A 134 -17.41 29.94 -14.22
N ARG A 135 -18.34 30.89 -14.15
CA ARG A 135 -18.10 32.29 -14.56
C ARG A 135 -18.15 33.19 -13.33
N ALA A 136 -17.12 34.01 -13.13
CA ALA A 136 -17.01 34.87 -11.96
C ALA A 136 -16.32 36.19 -12.31
N ILE A 137 -16.83 37.27 -11.71
CA ILE A 137 -16.24 38.61 -11.77
C ILE A 137 -15.26 38.75 -10.62
N PHE A 138 -14.03 39.14 -10.92
CA PHE A 138 -12.95 39.41 -9.98
C PHE A 138 -12.62 40.89 -9.95
N THR A 139 -12.67 41.53 -8.79
CA THR A 139 -12.12 42.89 -8.59
C THR A 139 -10.75 42.76 -7.96
N VAL A 140 -9.73 43.10 -8.73
CA VAL A 140 -8.30 42.95 -8.41
C VAL A 140 -7.72 44.31 -7.99
N PRO A 141 -7.33 44.49 -6.71
CA PRO A 141 -6.71 45.74 -6.25
C PRO A 141 -5.29 45.90 -6.81
N PRO A 142 -4.73 47.13 -6.84
CA PRO A 142 -3.47 47.42 -7.54
C PRO A 142 -2.28 46.56 -7.11
N ASN A 143 -2.17 46.23 -5.82
CA ASN A 143 -1.12 45.37 -5.24
C ASN A 143 -1.15 43.92 -5.75
N LEU A 144 -2.25 43.48 -6.37
CA LEU A 144 -2.41 42.19 -7.03
C LEU A 144 -2.48 42.31 -8.57
N ALA A 145 -2.40 43.54 -9.09
CA ALA A 145 -2.31 43.87 -10.51
C ALA A 145 -0.93 44.50 -10.82
N TYR A 146 -0.90 45.74 -11.31
CA TYR A 146 0.31 46.44 -11.78
C TYR A 146 0.87 47.50 -10.81
N GLY A 147 0.29 47.62 -9.61
CA GLY A 147 0.77 48.49 -8.53
C GLY A 147 0.90 49.98 -8.89
N GLU A 148 1.84 50.65 -8.22
CA GLU A 148 2.14 52.08 -8.41
C GLU A 148 2.71 52.42 -9.80
N ALA A 149 3.27 51.44 -10.52
CA ALA A 149 3.82 51.65 -11.86
C ALA A 149 2.75 51.64 -12.95
N GLY A 150 1.69 50.83 -12.78
CA GLY A 150 0.72 50.57 -13.84
C GLY A 150 1.33 49.79 -15.02
N SER A 151 0.69 49.89 -16.18
CA SER A 151 1.22 49.44 -17.47
C SER A 151 0.90 50.48 -18.55
N PRO A 152 1.66 51.58 -18.62
CA PRO A 152 1.38 52.67 -19.55
C PRO A 152 1.50 52.24 -21.03
N PRO A 153 0.68 52.79 -21.95
CA PRO A 153 -0.32 53.83 -21.72
C PRO A 153 -1.70 53.30 -21.28
N LEU A 154 -1.91 51.97 -21.26
CA LEU A 154 -3.23 51.36 -21.12
C LEU A 154 -3.74 51.32 -19.68
N ILE A 155 -2.87 51.01 -18.72
CA ILE A 155 -3.22 50.85 -17.30
C ILE A 155 -2.48 51.92 -16.49
N PRO A 156 -3.19 52.85 -15.83
CA PRO A 156 -2.54 53.90 -15.05
C PRO A 156 -1.97 53.37 -13.71
N PRO A 157 -1.04 54.11 -13.08
CA PRO A 157 -0.65 53.93 -11.68
C PRO A 157 -1.83 53.70 -10.75
N ASN A 158 -1.73 52.69 -9.88
CA ASN A 158 -2.72 52.36 -8.85
C ASN A 158 -4.15 52.06 -9.36
N ALA A 159 -4.29 51.55 -10.59
CA ALA A 159 -5.58 51.10 -11.13
C ALA A 159 -6.12 49.83 -10.43
N THR A 160 -7.35 49.88 -9.92
CA THR A 160 -8.14 48.65 -9.67
C THR A 160 -8.60 48.09 -11.02
N LEU A 161 -8.43 46.79 -11.23
CA LEU A 161 -8.90 46.10 -12.43
C LEU A 161 -10.09 45.21 -12.09
N VAL A 162 -11.00 45.05 -13.06
CA VAL A 162 -12.12 44.11 -12.97
C VAL A 162 -12.04 43.15 -14.15
N PHE A 163 -12.19 41.85 -13.87
CA PHE A 163 -12.17 40.79 -14.87
C PHE A 163 -13.39 39.89 -14.73
N ASP A 164 -14.19 39.76 -15.79
CA ASP A 164 -15.21 38.71 -15.92
C ASP A 164 -14.56 37.49 -16.58
N ILE A 165 -14.31 36.44 -15.79
CA ILE A 165 -13.56 35.24 -16.20
C ILE A 165 -14.49 34.03 -16.20
N GLU A 166 -14.41 33.20 -17.24
CA GLU A 166 -15.11 31.93 -17.40
C GLU A 166 -14.11 30.78 -17.55
N MET A 167 -14.16 29.84 -16.61
CA MET A 167 -13.31 28.65 -16.58
C MET A 167 -13.87 27.60 -17.52
N LEU A 168 -13.22 27.39 -18.67
CA LEU A 168 -13.63 26.40 -19.65
C LEU A 168 -13.15 25.01 -19.21
N SER A 169 -11.84 24.87 -19.02
CA SER A 169 -11.16 23.62 -18.68
C SER A 169 -9.80 23.88 -18.04
N TRP A 170 -9.19 22.83 -17.50
CA TRP A 170 -7.76 22.81 -17.22
C TRP A 170 -7.22 21.41 -17.43
N ILE A 171 -5.92 21.30 -17.63
CA ILE A 171 -5.20 20.03 -17.72
C ILE A 171 -4.25 19.97 -16.54
N SER A 172 -4.47 19.04 -15.60
CA SER A 172 -3.66 19.00 -14.39
C SER A 172 -2.25 18.46 -14.65
N ILE A 173 -1.24 19.18 -14.16
CA ILE A 173 0.18 18.88 -14.37
C ILE A 173 0.84 18.68 -13.02
N ARG A 174 1.40 17.49 -12.79
CA ARG A 174 2.03 17.11 -11.51
C ARG A 174 3.50 16.83 -11.70
N ASP A 175 4.34 17.54 -10.95
CA ASP A 175 5.74 17.17 -10.78
C ASP A 175 5.84 15.92 -9.89
N LEU A 176 6.39 14.82 -10.42
CA LEU A 176 6.57 13.55 -9.73
C LEU A 176 7.95 13.40 -9.08
N THR A 177 8.82 14.41 -9.19
CA THR A 177 10.18 14.44 -8.65
C THR A 177 10.45 15.64 -7.74
N GLY A 178 9.78 16.78 -7.95
CA GLY A 178 9.98 18.04 -7.23
C GLY A 178 11.14 18.89 -7.77
N ASP A 179 11.75 18.45 -8.87
CA ASP A 179 12.85 19.12 -9.60
C ASP A 179 12.49 19.39 -11.08
N GLY A 180 11.21 19.27 -11.44
CA GLY A 180 10.69 19.31 -12.80
C GLY A 180 11.21 18.17 -13.71
N GLY A 181 11.78 17.11 -13.13
CA GLY A 181 12.41 16.00 -13.84
C GLY A 181 11.45 15.00 -14.46
N ILE A 182 10.27 14.80 -13.86
CA ILE A 182 9.16 14.05 -14.45
C ILE A 182 7.88 14.87 -14.22
N LEU A 183 7.39 15.53 -15.26
CA LEU A 183 6.10 16.24 -15.25
C LEU A 183 5.03 15.34 -15.87
N LYS A 184 3.96 15.05 -15.13
CA LYS A 184 2.82 14.25 -15.57
C LYS A 184 1.62 15.14 -15.89
N LYS A 185 1.27 15.26 -17.16
CA LYS A 185 0.06 15.93 -17.66
C LYS A 185 -1.07 14.89 -17.76
N ILE A 186 -2.13 15.04 -16.97
CA ILE A 186 -3.27 14.08 -16.97
C ILE A 186 -4.19 14.42 -18.14
N ILE A 187 -4.27 13.52 -19.12
CA ILE A 187 -5.07 13.68 -20.35
C ILE A 187 -6.50 13.16 -20.15
N MET A 188 -6.67 12.10 -19.35
CA MET A 188 -7.96 11.54 -18.96
C MET A 188 -7.85 10.96 -17.55
N GLU A 189 -8.65 11.45 -16.60
CA GLU A 189 -8.73 10.93 -15.23
C GLU A 189 -9.19 9.46 -15.22
N GLY A 190 -8.63 8.65 -14.32
CA GLY A 190 -8.99 7.24 -14.15
C GLY A 190 -10.01 6.97 -13.04
N GLU A 191 -10.60 5.77 -13.09
CA GLU A 191 -11.65 5.30 -12.19
C GLU A 191 -11.15 5.04 -10.75
N GLY A 192 -11.98 5.40 -9.77
CA GLY A 192 -11.76 5.08 -8.37
C GLY A 192 -10.72 5.96 -7.67
N TRP A 193 -10.07 5.42 -6.64
CA TRP A 193 -9.10 6.15 -5.80
C TRP A 193 -7.80 5.38 -5.55
N ALA A 194 -7.74 4.09 -5.88
CA ALA A 194 -6.56 3.26 -5.69
C ALA A 194 -5.58 3.46 -6.85
N THR A 195 -4.28 3.36 -6.54
CA THR A 195 -3.17 3.33 -7.51
C THR A 195 -2.27 2.12 -7.19
N PRO A 196 -1.50 1.60 -8.17
CA PRO A 196 -0.68 0.41 -7.97
C PRO A 196 0.61 0.71 -7.18
N ARG A 197 1.18 -0.32 -6.57
CA ARG A 197 2.33 -0.27 -5.64
C ARG A 197 3.59 -0.90 -6.23
N ASP A 198 4.75 -0.71 -5.59
CA ASP A 198 6.03 -1.30 -6.05
C ASP A 198 6.03 -2.83 -6.20
N GLY A 199 5.21 -3.55 -5.42
CA GLY A 199 5.03 -5.00 -5.59
C GLY A 199 4.03 -5.37 -6.68
N ASP A 200 3.16 -4.45 -7.11
CA ASP A 200 2.04 -4.76 -8.00
C ASP A 200 2.50 -4.91 -9.45
N GLU A 201 1.77 -5.76 -10.16
CA GLU A 201 1.99 -6.07 -11.57
C GLU A 201 0.95 -5.32 -12.41
N VAL A 202 1.41 -4.51 -13.36
CA VAL A 202 0.58 -3.58 -14.13
C VAL A 202 0.50 -3.97 -15.59
N LEU A 203 -0.67 -3.77 -16.20
CA LEU A 203 -0.87 -3.79 -17.65
C LEU A 203 -0.98 -2.34 -18.14
N VAL A 204 -0.04 -1.88 -18.95
CA VAL A 204 -0.02 -0.52 -19.51
C VAL A 204 0.09 -0.52 -21.02
N LYS A 205 -0.47 0.50 -21.66
CA LYS A 205 -0.16 0.85 -23.06
C LYS A 205 0.64 2.15 -23.06
N TYR A 206 1.57 2.29 -23.99
CA TYR A 206 2.41 3.49 -24.04
C TYR A 206 2.95 3.78 -25.44
N GLU A 207 3.30 5.04 -25.69
CA GLU A 207 4.12 5.47 -26.82
C GLU A 207 5.16 6.47 -26.31
N ALA A 208 6.44 6.17 -26.48
CA ALA A 208 7.56 6.97 -26.01
C ALA A 208 8.33 7.58 -27.18
N ARG A 209 8.47 8.92 -27.19
CA ARG A 209 9.12 9.71 -28.25
C ARG A 209 10.15 10.67 -27.67
N LEU A 210 11.23 10.92 -28.39
CA LEU A 210 12.10 12.07 -28.10
C LEU A 210 11.39 13.37 -28.43
N GLU A 211 11.89 14.49 -27.89
CA GLU A 211 11.49 15.86 -28.21
C GLU A 211 11.54 16.18 -29.72
N THR A 212 12.37 15.47 -30.49
CA THR A 212 12.42 15.52 -31.97
C THR A 212 11.24 14.82 -32.67
N GLY A 213 10.28 14.28 -31.91
CA GLY A 213 9.17 13.45 -32.41
C GLY A 213 9.54 11.99 -32.72
N MET A 214 10.83 11.64 -32.68
CA MET A 214 11.34 10.31 -33.02
C MET A 214 10.84 9.25 -32.03
N LEU A 215 10.18 8.22 -32.55
CA LEU A 215 9.65 7.09 -31.76
C LEU A 215 10.79 6.23 -31.19
N VAL A 216 10.83 6.11 -29.86
CA VAL A 216 11.79 5.30 -29.11
C VAL A 216 11.28 3.87 -28.93
N SER A 217 10.04 3.73 -28.45
CA SER A 217 9.36 2.45 -28.22
C SER A 217 7.86 2.66 -28.01
N LYS A 218 7.04 1.63 -28.23
CA LYS A 218 5.59 1.64 -27.95
C LYS A 218 5.02 0.26 -27.67
N SER A 219 3.86 0.21 -27.00
CA SER A 219 2.99 -0.97 -26.96
C SER A 219 1.52 -0.54 -26.99
N GLU A 220 0.81 -0.93 -28.07
CA GLU A 220 -0.62 -0.65 -28.31
C GLU A 220 -1.54 -1.76 -27.80
N GLU A 221 -1.06 -3.01 -27.86
CA GLU A 221 -1.73 -4.19 -27.30
C GLU A 221 -1.68 -4.15 -25.77
N GLY A 222 -0.56 -3.67 -25.23
CA GLY A 222 -0.28 -3.54 -23.81
C GLY A 222 0.95 -4.37 -23.40
N VAL A 223 1.58 -4.02 -22.29
CA VAL A 223 2.67 -4.78 -21.69
C VAL A 223 2.43 -4.98 -20.20
N GLU A 224 2.69 -6.19 -19.71
CA GLU A 224 2.63 -6.54 -18.30
C GLU A 224 4.03 -6.50 -17.67
N PHE A 225 4.19 -5.83 -16.52
CA PHE A 225 5.44 -5.80 -15.76
C PHE A 225 5.21 -5.54 -14.26
N HIS A 226 6.17 -5.91 -13.40
CA HIS A 226 6.16 -5.54 -11.98
C HIS A 226 6.80 -4.16 -11.79
N ILE A 227 6.11 -3.25 -11.08
CA ILE A 227 6.57 -1.86 -10.92
C ILE A 227 7.98 -1.76 -10.30
N GLY A 228 8.28 -2.60 -9.32
CA GLY A 228 9.56 -2.59 -8.60
C GLY A 228 10.75 -3.11 -9.40
N ASP A 229 10.52 -3.92 -10.42
CA ASP A 229 11.57 -4.38 -11.36
C ASP A 229 11.83 -3.32 -12.44
N GLY A 230 10.77 -2.57 -12.79
CA GLY A 230 10.78 -1.49 -13.76
C GLY A 230 10.57 -1.95 -15.20
N TYR A 231 10.25 -1.00 -16.07
CA TYR A 231 10.13 -1.23 -17.51
C TYR A 231 10.36 0.08 -18.28
N LEU A 232 11.04 -0.01 -19.43
CA LEU A 232 11.52 1.09 -20.29
C LEU A 232 12.48 2.07 -19.59
N CYS A 233 12.00 2.79 -18.57
CA CYS A 233 12.76 3.78 -17.81
C CYS A 233 12.18 4.00 -16.40
N PRO A 234 12.95 4.57 -15.46
CA PRO A 234 12.45 4.91 -14.11
C PRO A 234 11.21 5.80 -14.11
N ALA A 235 11.08 6.69 -15.10
CA ALA A 235 9.93 7.59 -15.20
C ALA A 235 8.60 6.88 -15.45
N LEU A 236 8.58 5.79 -16.23
CA LEU A 236 7.37 5.01 -16.50
C LEU A 236 6.79 4.46 -15.18
N SER A 237 7.63 3.82 -14.37
CA SER A 237 7.22 3.21 -13.10
C SER A 237 6.83 4.24 -12.03
N ARG A 238 7.44 5.44 -12.06
CA ARG A 238 7.02 6.58 -11.22
C ARG A 238 5.68 7.16 -11.67
N GLY A 239 5.45 7.28 -12.98
CA GLY A 239 4.17 7.68 -13.56
C GLY A 239 3.05 6.75 -13.13
N VAL A 240 3.17 5.45 -13.45
CA VAL A 240 2.14 4.42 -13.20
C VAL A 240 1.72 4.34 -11.73
N LYS A 241 2.65 4.45 -10.76
CA LYS A 241 2.31 4.47 -9.32
C LYS A 241 1.37 5.61 -8.89
N THR A 242 1.27 6.67 -9.68
CA THR A 242 0.36 7.80 -9.45
C THR A 242 -0.92 7.73 -10.29
N MET A 243 -1.09 6.68 -11.11
CA MET A 243 -2.22 6.54 -12.02
C MET A 243 -3.33 5.68 -11.43
N ARG A 244 -4.57 6.03 -11.76
CA ARG A 244 -5.78 5.23 -11.53
C ARG A 244 -6.08 4.32 -12.71
N LYS A 245 -7.02 3.39 -12.53
CA LYS A 245 -7.44 2.46 -13.59
C LYS A 245 -8.09 3.21 -14.75
N GLY A 246 -7.65 2.94 -15.98
CA GLY A 246 -8.11 3.62 -17.20
C GLY A 246 -7.57 5.04 -17.38
N GLU A 247 -6.74 5.55 -16.47
CA GLU A 247 -6.16 6.89 -16.59
C GLU A 247 -5.23 6.97 -17.81
N LYS A 248 -5.27 8.10 -18.52
CA LYS A 248 -4.33 8.44 -19.60
C LYS A 248 -3.54 9.69 -19.20
N ALA A 249 -2.23 9.63 -19.34
CA ALA A 249 -1.33 10.72 -19.02
C ALA A 249 -0.19 10.83 -20.05
N GLU A 250 0.39 12.02 -20.13
CA GLU A 250 1.64 12.26 -20.83
C GLU A 250 2.73 12.62 -19.81
N LEU A 251 3.85 11.92 -19.85
CA LEU A 251 5.03 12.18 -19.02
C LEU A 251 6.05 12.95 -19.85
N ALA A 252 6.36 14.19 -19.49
CA ALA A 252 7.54 14.89 -19.97
C ALA A 252 8.70 14.61 -19.01
N VAL A 253 9.77 14.00 -19.52
CA VAL A 253 10.83 13.35 -18.74
C VAL A 253 12.19 13.92 -19.15
N LYS A 254 12.91 14.53 -18.20
CA LYS A 254 14.32 14.93 -18.40
C LYS A 254 15.19 13.68 -18.60
N LEU A 255 16.19 13.77 -19.46
CA LEU A 255 17.04 12.64 -19.89
C LEU A 255 17.54 11.76 -18.71
N SER A 256 17.93 12.39 -17.59
CA SER A 256 18.39 11.73 -16.35
C SER A 256 17.40 10.72 -15.74
N TYR A 257 16.10 10.88 -16.02
CA TYR A 257 15.02 9.97 -15.60
C TYR A 257 14.51 9.09 -16.74
N GLY A 258 14.93 9.34 -17.99
CA GLY A 258 14.41 8.72 -19.22
C GLY A 258 15.25 7.55 -19.77
N PHE A 259 16.56 7.50 -19.55
CA PHE A 259 17.44 6.53 -20.24
C PHE A 259 18.47 5.83 -19.33
N ILE A 260 18.04 4.85 -18.52
CA ILE A 260 18.95 3.88 -17.88
C ILE A 260 18.33 2.46 -17.87
N GLN A 261 18.43 1.73 -19.00
CA GLN A 261 18.54 0.26 -19.07
C GLN A 261 18.71 -0.20 -20.53
N LYS A 262 19.67 -1.10 -20.81
CA LYS A 262 20.01 -1.58 -22.18
C LYS A 262 19.09 -2.70 -22.71
N GLY A 263 17.82 -2.72 -22.32
CA GLY A 263 16.92 -3.86 -22.57
C GLY A 263 16.07 -3.74 -23.85
N ASN A 264 15.20 -2.73 -23.90
CA ASN A 264 14.01 -2.73 -24.77
C ASN A 264 14.00 -1.57 -25.79
N LEU A 265 15.15 -1.25 -26.38
CA LEU A 265 15.26 -0.25 -27.45
C LEU A 265 14.93 -0.89 -28.81
N ALA A 266 14.43 -0.09 -29.76
CA ALA A 266 14.20 -0.55 -31.13
C ALA A 266 15.54 -0.98 -31.81
N PRO A 267 15.54 -1.93 -32.77
CA PRO A 267 16.78 -2.53 -33.32
C PRO A 267 17.78 -1.56 -33.98
N ASN A 268 17.39 -0.31 -34.24
CA ASN A 268 18.21 0.69 -34.95
C ASN A 268 18.67 1.85 -34.03
N PHE A 269 18.48 1.76 -32.71
CA PHE A 269 18.44 2.96 -31.84
C PHE A 269 19.75 3.33 -31.10
N GLU A 270 20.82 2.51 -31.18
CA GLU A 270 21.99 2.67 -30.30
C GLU A 270 22.91 3.88 -30.59
N SER A 271 22.80 4.55 -31.73
CA SER A 271 23.90 5.39 -32.28
C SER A 271 23.64 6.89 -32.45
N ASN A 272 22.44 7.42 -32.15
CA ASN A 272 22.05 8.78 -32.59
C ASN A 272 21.11 9.57 -31.64
N ILE A 273 21.15 9.32 -30.32
CA ILE A 273 20.40 10.14 -29.34
C ILE A 273 21.24 11.37 -28.93
N PRO A 274 20.78 12.62 -29.14
CA PRO A 274 21.46 13.81 -28.63
C PRO A 274 21.51 13.83 -27.09
N PRO A 275 22.63 14.25 -26.47
CA PRO A 275 22.90 14.07 -25.03
C PRO A 275 22.08 14.95 -24.06
N ASP A 276 21.13 15.74 -24.57
CA ASP A 276 20.20 16.56 -23.76
C ASP A 276 18.71 16.24 -24.07
N SER A 277 18.42 15.21 -24.87
CA SER A 277 17.07 14.95 -25.39
C SER A 277 16.05 14.62 -24.29
N ASN A 278 15.00 15.43 -24.16
CA ASN A 278 13.86 15.06 -23.31
C ASN A 278 13.04 13.94 -23.97
N LEU A 279 12.36 13.15 -23.13
CA LEU A 279 11.51 12.03 -23.53
C LEU A 279 10.05 12.34 -23.15
N THR A 280 9.15 12.25 -24.12
CA THR A 280 7.71 12.33 -23.92
C THR A 280 7.13 10.92 -23.96
N ILE A 281 6.42 10.49 -22.92
CA ILE A 281 5.76 9.18 -22.86
C ILE A 281 4.25 9.36 -22.69
N GLN A 282 3.49 9.07 -23.74
CA GLN A 282 2.04 8.89 -23.62
C GLN A 282 1.76 7.52 -23.02
N LEU A 283 0.84 7.44 -22.05
CA LEU A 283 0.71 6.31 -21.13
C LEU A 283 -0.75 6.09 -20.71
N GLU A 284 -1.21 4.85 -20.76
CA GLU A 284 -2.52 4.40 -20.30
C GLU A 284 -2.35 3.25 -19.28
N LEU A 285 -2.86 3.41 -18.06
CA LEU A 285 -2.90 2.33 -17.07
C LEU A 285 -4.19 1.51 -17.26
N VAL A 286 -4.10 0.42 -18.03
CA VAL A 286 -5.27 -0.42 -18.37
C VAL A 286 -5.81 -1.12 -17.13
N SER A 287 -4.93 -1.80 -16.37
CA SER A 287 -5.28 -2.47 -15.12
C SER A 287 -4.02 -2.83 -14.31
N TRP A 288 -4.20 -3.36 -13.10
CA TRP A 288 -3.13 -3.99 -12.34
C TRP A 288 -3.67 -5.15 -11.50
N ARG A 289 -2.77 -6.03 -11.08
CA ARG A 289 -3.02 -7.15 -10.16
C ARG A 289 -2.11 -6.97 -8.96
N SER A 290 -2.69 -6.77 -7.78
CA SER A 290 -1.87 -6.52 -6.59
C SER A 290 -1.16 -7.78 -6.13
N VAL A 291 0.16 -7.71 -5.99
CA VAL A 291 1.00 -8.83 -5.55
C VAL A 291 1.58 -8.50 -4.18
N THR A 292 1.34 -9.40 -3.23
CA THR A 292 1.79 -9.29 -1.84
C THR A 292 2.85 -10.35 -1.58
N ALA A 293 4.05 -9.92 -1.19
CA ALA A 293 5.00 -10.82 -0.56
C ALA A 293 4.46 -11.22 0.82
N VAL A 294 4.18 -12.52 0.98
CA VAL A 294 3.63 -13.11 2.21
C VAL A 294 4.77 -13.37 3.21
N THR A 295 5.95 -13.73 2.69
CA THR A 295 7.22 -13.80 3.43
C THR A 295 8.10 -12.60 3.07
N GLY A 296 8.92 -12.13 4.01
CA GLY A 296 9.79 -10.96 3.81
C GLY A 296 10.92 -11.17 2.78
N ASP A 297 11.22 -12.42 2.45
CA ASP A 297 12.20 -12.84 1.45
C ASP A 297 11.61 -13.08 0.05
N LYS A 298 10.32 -12.77 -0.16
CA LYS A 298 9.56 -13.00 -1.40
C LYS A 298 9.37 -14.47 -1.82
N LYS A 299 9.77 -15.48 -1.04
CA LYS A 299 9.60 -16.91 -1.40
C LYS A 299 8.15 -17.41 -1.40
N VAL A 300 7.26 -16.69 -0.72
CA VAL A 300 5.81 -16.87 -0.84
C VAL A 300 5.20 -15.58 -1.37
N LEU A 301 4.64 -15.63 -2.58
CA LEU A 301 3.97 -14.51 -3.25
C LEU A 301 2.49 -14.81 -3.44
N LYS A 302 1.61 -13.85 -3.14
CA LYS A 302 0.18 -13.93 -3.45
C LYS A 302 -0.21 -12.80 -4.41
N LYS A 303 -0.70 -13.18 -5.59
CA LYS A 303 -1.18 -12.29 -6.66
C LYS A 303 -2.71 -12.35 -6.71
N ILE A 304 -3.37 -11.24 -6.41
CA ILE A 304 -4.84 -11.19 -6.31
C ILE A 304 -5.46 -11.16 -7.71
N VAL A 305 -6.37 -12.11 -7.96
CA VAL A 305 -7.12 -12.29 -9.22
C VAL A 305 -8.55 -11.71 -9.09
N LYS A 306 -9.17 -11.86 -7.92
CA LYS A 306 -10.45 -11.23 -7.53
C LYS A 306 -10.28 -10.71 -6.11
N ALA A 307 -10.50 -9.41 -5.90
CA ALA A 307 -10.46 -8.82 -4.57
C ALA A 307 -11.59 -9.39 -3.69
N GLY A 308 -11.28 -9.74 -2.44
CA GLY A 308 -12.26 -10.11 -1.44
C GLY A 308 -12.80 -8.92 -0.63
N GLU A 309 -13.89 -9.17 0.07
CA GLU A 309 -14.70 -8.17 0.76
C GLU A 309 -14.32 -7.99 2.23
N GLY A 310 -14.77 -6.87 2.82
CA GLY A 310 -14.48 -6.52 4.22
C GLY A 310 -13.02 -6.15 4.49
N PHE A 311 -12.64 -6.17 5.77
CA PHE A 311 -11.29 -5.84 6.25
C PHE A 311 -10.61 -6.98 7.02
N ASP A 312 -11.39 -7.91 7.56
CA ASP A 312 -10.89 -9.07 8.27
C ASP A 312 -10.20 -10.08 7.35
N ARG A 313 -9.31 -10.86 7.97
CA ARG A 313 -8.55 -11.99 7.42
C ARG A 313 -8.45 -13.08 8.49
N PRO A 314 -8.18 -14.35 8.15
CA PRO A 314 -7.89 -15.37 9.16
C PRO A 314 -6.68 -14.99 10.05
N THR A 315 -6.62 -15.55 11.24
CA THR A 315 -5.45 -15.48 12.14
C THR A 315 -5.00 -16.90 12.48
N GLU A 316 -3.87 -17.09 13.18
CA GLU A 316 -3.56 -18.41 13.77
C GLU A 316 -4.79 -18.97 14.52
N GLY A 317 -5.07 -20.27 14.33
CA GLY A 317 -6.25 -20.93 14.93
C GLY A 317 -7.60 -20.65 14.27
N SER A 318 -7.69 -19.80 13.25
CA SER A 318 -8.93 -19.63 12.46
C SER A 318 -9.38 -20.94 11.83
N HIS A 319 -10.68 -21.18 11.85
CA HIS A 319 -11.32 -22.14 10.93
C HIS A 319 -11.51 -21.44 9.59
N VAL A 320 -10.94 -21.98 8.51
CA VAL A 320 -11.05 -21.46 7.14
C VAL A 320 -11.77 -22.45 6.24
N LYS A 321 -12.52 -21.93 5.27
CA LYS A 321 -13.20 -22.67 4.20
C LYS A 321 -12.64 -22.18 2.87
N VAL A 322 -11.99 -23.07 2.12
CA VAL A 322 -11.34 -22.72 0.85
C VAL A 322 -11.64 -23.74 -0.25
N ALA A 323 -11.48 -23.31 -1.49
CA ALA A 323 -11.23 -24.21 -2.61
C ALA A 323 -9.84 -23.90 -3.18
N TYR A 324 -9.03 -24.92 -3.49
CA TYR A 324 -7.73 -24.71 -4.12
C TYR A 324 -7.30 -25.83 -5.09
N VAL A 325 -6.42 -25.46 -6.02
CA VAL A 325 -5.75 -26.35 -6.98
C VAL A 325 -4.25 -26.05 -6.96
N GLY A 326 -3.41 -27.02 -6.60
CA GLY A 326 -1.96 -26.94 -6.66
C GLY A 326 -1.43 -27.51 -7.97
N LYS A 327 -0.63 -26.71 -8.68
CA LYS A 327 0.00 -27.00 -9.99
C LYS A 327 1.51 -26.78 -9.93
N LEU A 328 2.25 -27.52 -10.73
CA LEU A 328 3.66 -27.24 -11.02
C LEU A 328 3.78 -26.22 -12.16
N GLU A 329 5.00 -25.78 -12.47
CA GLU A 329 5.31 -24.84 -13.56
C GLU A 329 4.84 -25.34 -14.94
N ASP A 330 4.84 -26.65 -15.18
CA ASP A 330 4.33 -27.30 -16.41
C ASP A 330 2.79 -27.38 -16.48
N GLY A 331 2.09 -26.90 -15.44
CA GLY A 331 0.64 -26.98 -15.29
C GLY A 331 0.12 -28.27 -14.65
N THR A 332 0.98 -29.25 -14.36
CA THR A 332 0.59 -30.55 -13.77
C THR A 332 -0.04 -30.36 -12.39
N VAL A 333 -1.31 -30.75 -12.25
CA VAL A 333 -2.05 -30.67 -10.98
C VAL A 333 -1.58 -31.78 -10.03
N PHE A 334 -1.02 -31.40 -8.89
CA PHE A 334 -0.54 -32.35 -7.86
C PHE A 334 -1.42 -32.40 -6.61
N ASP A 335 -2.23 -31.37 -6.34
CA ASP A 335 -3.24 -31.38 -5.28
C ASP A 335 -4.50 -30.60 -5.69
N ARG A 336 -5.64 -31.01 -5.15
CA ARG A 336 -6.93 -30.32 -5.28
C ARG A 336 -7.74 -30.55 -4.02
N LYS A 337 -8.32 -29.49 -3.46
CA LYS A 337 -9.16 -29.56 -2.24
C LYS A 337 -10.29 -28.55 -2.34
N GLY A 338 -11.50 -29.02 -2.04
CA GLY A 338 -12.70 -28.19 -2.00
C GLY A 338 -13.23 -27.78 -3.38
N THR A 339 -14.46 -27.29 -3.36
CA THR A 339 -15.22 -26.67 -4.45
C THR A 339 -16.19 -25.64 -3.86
N ASP A 340 -16.85 -24.85 -4.69
CA ASP A 340 -17.83 -23.85 -4.27
C ASP A 340 -19.03 -24.47 -3.51
N GLY A 341 -19.38 -25.73 -3.80
CA GLY A 341 -20.46 -26.47 -3.13
C GLY A 341 -20.00 -27.29 -1.91
N GLU A 342 -18.80 -27.86 -1.97
CA GLU A 342 -18.18 -28.61 -0.87
C GLU A 342 -16.81 -28.01 -0.54
N PRO A 343 -16.69 -27.05 0.40
CA PRO A 343 -15.43 -26.41 0.73
C PRO A 343 -14.47 -27.36 1.47
N PHE A 344 -13.16 -27.14 1.29
CA PHE A 344 -12.16 -27.74 2.16
C PHE A 344 -12.02 -26.91 3.43
N GLU A 345 -12.39 -27.51 4.56
CA GLU A 345 -12.32 -26.86 5.88
C GLU A 345 -11.09 -27.30 6.67
N PHE A 346 -10.34 -26.34 7.20
CA PHE A 346 -9.19 -26.61 8.07
C PHE A 346 -8.93 -25.51 9.11
N ILE A 347 -8.08 -25.81 10.09
CA ILE A 347 -7.62 -24.83 11.08
C ILE A 347 -6.23 -24.34 10.69
N THR A 348 -6.07 -23.02 10.58
CA THR A 348 -4.79 -22.40 10.19
C THR A 348 -3.68 -22.64 11.21
N SER A 349 -2.47 -22.85 10.71
CA SER A 349 -1.23 -23.13 11.43
C SER A 349 -1.25 -24.43 12.26
N GLU A 350 -2.14 -25.35 11.88
CA GLU A 350 -2.20 -26.73 12.38
C GLU A 350 -1.67 -27.75 11.35
N GLU A 351 -0.80 -27.34 10.41
CA GLU A 351 -0.14 -28.22 9.43
C GLU A 351 -1.15 -29.04 8.56
N GLN A 352 -2.32 -28.44 8.30
CA GLN A 352 -3.40 -29.02 7.47
C GLN A 352 -3.26 -28.71 5.97
N VAL A 353 -2.41 -27.74 5.60
CA VAL A 353 -1.83 -27.54 4.27
C VAL A 353 -0.30 -27.41 4.39
N ASN A 354 0.44 -27.02 3.33
CA ASN A 354 1.86 -26.63 3.45
C ASN A 354 1.97 -25.23 4.10
N GLU A 355 3.15 -24.88 4.60
CA GLU A 355 3.32 -23.65 5.41
C GLU A 355 3.11 -22.37 4.60
N GLY A 356 3.68 -22.28 3.38
CA GLY A 356 3.51 -21.12 2.52
C GLY A 356 2.06 -20.87 2.10
N LEU A 357 1.29 -21.93 1.85
CA LEU A 357 -0.14 -21.85 1.56
C LEU A 357 -0.98 -21.48 2.80
N ASP A 358 -0.64 -21.99 3.99
CA ASP A 358 -1.27 -21.57 5.26
C ASP A 358 -1.08 -20.06 5.50
N MET A 359 0.17 -19.59 5.37
CA MET A 359 0.52 -18.18 5.49
C MET A 359 -0.21 -17.33 4.45
N ALA A 360 -0.25 -17.75 3.18
CA ALA A 360 -0.92 -17.02 2.12
C ALA A 360 -2.44 -16.92 2.35
N ILE A 361 -3.08 -18.02 2.76
CA ILE A 361 -4.51 -18.08 3.12
C ILE A 361 -4.82 -17.14 4.28
N MET A 362 -3.95 -17.03 5.29
CA MET A 362 -4.11 -16.04 6.37
C MET A 362 -3.99 -14.56 5.91
N THR A 363 -3.49 -14.29 4.69
CA THR A 363 -3.52 -12.93 4.11
C THR A 363 -4.79 -12.63 3.29
N MET A 364 -5.66 -13.61 3.03
CA MET A 364 -6.82 -13.48 2.15
C MET A 364 -8.06 -12.95 2.88
N LYS A 365 -8.91 -12.23 2.14
CA LYS A 365 -10.25 -11.81 2.56
C LYS A 365 -11.34 -12.80 2.09
N ARG A 366 -12.54 -12.68 2.66
CA ARG A 366 -13.75 -13.42 2.23
C ARG A 366 -14.06 -13.13 0.77
N GLY A 367 -14.30 -14.16 -0.04
CA GLY A 367 -14.56 -14.05 -1.48
C GLY A 367 -13.34 -13.67 -2.34
N GLU A 368 -12.14 -13.61 -1.77
CA GLU A 368 -10.89 -13.33 -2.50
C GLU A 368 -10.45 -14.55 -3.31
N ARG A 369 -10.02 -14.31 -4.55
CA ARG A 369 -9.32 -15.32 -5.37
C ARG A 369 -7.92 -14.83 -5.69
N ALA A 370 -6.94 -15.71 -5.53
CA ALA A 370 -5.54 -15.38 -5.76
C ALA A 370 -4.80 -16.57 -6.37
N THR A 371 -3.73 -16.28 -7.11
CA THR A 371 -2.65 -17.25 -7.31
C THR A 371 -1.59 -17.06 -6.22
N VAL A 372 -1.11 -18.16 -5.66
CA VAL A 372 -0.04 -18.18 -4.66
C VAL A 372 1.13 -18.97 -5.24
N THR A 373 2.30 -18.33 -5.36
CA THR A 373 3.56 -19.03 -5.65
C THR A 373 4.25 -19.34 -4.33
N VAL A 374 4.66 -20.59 -4.13
CA VAL A 374 5.33 -21.10 -2.93
C VAL A 374 6.62 -21.81 -3.33
N ASP A 375 7.73 -21.42 -2.73
CA ASP A 375 9.02 -22.12 -2.86
C ASP A 375 8.99 -23.53 -2.23
N ALA A 376 9.70 -24.48 -2.83
CA ALA A 376 9.84 -25.85 -2.37
C ALA A 376 10.28 -25.97 -0.89
N GLU A 377 11.03 -25.01 -0.35
CA GLU A 377 11.45 -25.05 1.06
C GLU A 377 10.29 -24.96 2.07
N PHE A 378 9.10 -24.49 1.66
CA PHE A 378 7.90 -24.45 2.51
C PHE A 378 7.09 -25.77 2.50
N LEU A 379 7.63 -26.85 1.90
CA LEU A 379 7.06 -28.20 1.91
C LEU A 379 7.45 -29.07 3.11
N HIS A 380 8.34 -28.61 3.99
CA HIS A 380 8.81 -29.38 5.14
C HIS A 380 7.64 -29.95 5.98
N GLY A 381 7.62 -31.27 6.19
CA GLY A 381 6.64 -31.95 7.05
C GLY A 381 5.52 -32.75 6.34
N ARG A 382 5.60 -33.01 5.03
CA ARG A 382 4.66 -33.91 4.32
C ARG A 382 5.34 -34.93 3.39
N ASP A 383 4.61 -36.02 3.12
CA ASP A 383 4.87 -37.11 2.14
C ASP A 383 4.88 -36.65 0.65
N ILE A 384 5.37 -35.44 0.39
CA ILE A 384 5.64 -34.93 -0.96
C ILE A 384 7.11 -35.20 -1.35
N SER A 385 7.97 -35.43 -0.35
CA SER A 385 9.35 -35.89 -0.50
C SER A 385 9.41 -37.20 -1.28
N GLY A 386 9.79 -37.12 -2.57
CA GLY A 386 9.86 -38.26 -3.49
C GLY A 386 8.89 -38.20 -4.68
N LYS A 387 8.03 -37.17 -4.78
CA LYS A 387 7.13 -36.98 -5.94
C LYS A 387 7.36 -35.71 -6.77
N LEU A 388 8.04 -34.71 -6.21
CA LEU A 388 8.35 -33.46 -6.91
C LEU A 388 9.86 -33.32 -7.15
N PRO A 389 10.31 -32.66 -8.23
CA PRO A 389 11.70 -32.31 -8.43
C PRO A 389 12.24 -31.42 -7.29
N ALA A 390 13.57 -31.43 -7.10
CA ALA A 390 14.21 -30.47 -6.22
C ALA A 390 14.03 -29.04 -6.76
N ASN A 391 13.77 -28.09 -5.86
CA ASN A 391 13.63 -26.66 -6.14
C ASN A 391 12.43 -26.24 -7.04
N SER A 392 11.41 -27.09 -7.22
CA SER A 392 10.20 -26.69 -7.96
C SER A 392 9.39 -25.60 -7.27
N LEU A 393 9.09 -24.50 -7.97
CA LEU A 393 8.05 -23.57 -7.54
C LEU A 393 6.66 -24.24 -7.66
N LEU A 394 5.79 -23.94 -6.70
CA LEU A 394 4.42 -24.45 -6.65
C LEU A 394 3.45 -23.30 -6.86
N HIS A 395 2.49 -23.47 -7.77
CA HIS A 395 1.45 -22.49 -8.04
C HIS A 395 0.10 -23.01 -7.53
N TYR A 396 -0.49 -22.32 -6.57
CA TYR A 396 -1.83 -22.61 -6.08
C TYR A 396 -2.83 -21.58 -6.60
N GLU A 397 -3.87 -22.03 -7.29
CA GLU A 397 -5.10 -21.24 -7.47
C GLU A 397 -5.96 -21.43 -6.21
N VAL A 398 -6.29 -20.34 -5.52
CA VAL A 398 -6.97 -20.37 -4.21
C VAL A 398 -8.17 -19.42 -4.19
N GLU A 399 -9.32 -19.91 -3.72
CA GLU A 399 -10.50 -19.11 -3.38
C GLU A 399 -10.82 -19.23 -1.88
N MET A 400 -10.87 -18.09 -1.20
CA MET A 400 -11.24 -17.97 0.21
C MET A 400 -12.77 -17.81 0.31
N LEU A 401 -13.48 -18.89 0.60
CA LEU A 401 -14.95 -18.90 0.64
C LEU A 401 -15.47 -18.28 1.95
N ASP A 402 -14.95 -18.74 3.10
CA ASP A 402 -15.33 -18.25 4.43
C ASP A 402 -14.18 -18.43 5.42
N PHE A 403 -14.19 -17.68 6.53
CA PHE A 403 -13.40 -17.99 7.71
C PHE A 403 -14.08 -17.47 8.99
N ILE A 404 -13.86 -18.22 10.07
CA ILE A 404 -14.22 -17.85 11.44
C ILE A 404 -12.91 -17.58 12.19
N LYS A 405 -12.83 -16.40 12.84
CA LYS A 405 -11.70 -16.07 13.73
C LYS A 405 -11.82 -16.84 15.04
N GLU A 406 -10.72 -17.44 15.49
CA GLU A 406 -10.64 -17.91 16.87
C GLU A 406 -10.75 -16.69 17.82
N LYS A 407 -11.64 -16.77 18.80
CA LYS A 407 -11.90 -15.67 19.74
C LYS A 407 -10.61 -15.42 20.56
N PRO A 408 -9.99 -14.24 20.51
CA PRO A 408 -8.74 -14.01 21.23
C PRO A 408 -8.97 -14.07 22.75
N PHE A 409 -7.99 -14.57 23.50
CA PHE A 409 -8.17 -14.92 24.91
C PHE A 409 -8.67 -13.78 25.81
N TRP A 410 -8.34 -12.52 25.49
CA TRP A 410 -8.79 -11.34 26.23
C TRP A 410 -10.24 -10.93 25.95
N LYS A 411 -10.90 -11.59 24.99
CA LYS A 411 -12.36 -11.50 24.76
C LYS A 411 -13.11 -12.72 25.31
N MET A 412 -12.42 -13.72 25.85
CA MET A 412 -13.04 -14.91 26.44
C MET A 412 -13.41 -14.65 27.90
N ASP A 413 -14.59 -15.10 28.32
CA ASP A 413 -14.91 -15.22 29.75
C ASP A 413 -14.18 -16.42 30.39
N THR A 414 -14.22 -16.53 31.72
CA THR A 414 -13.48 -17.59 32.44
C THR A 414 -13.91 -19.00 32.05
N ARG A 415 -15.21 -19.22 31.79
CA ARG A 415 -15.71 -20.52 31.35
C ARG A 415 -15.25 -20.82 29.92
N GLU A 416 -15.33 -19.86 29.01
CA GLU A 416 -14.82 -20.00 27.64
C GLU A 416 -13.32 -20.34 27.62
N LYS A 417 -12.50 -19.70 28.48
CA LYS A 417 -11.07 -20.01 28.64
C LYS A 417 -10.87 -21.48 29.04
N PHE A 418 -11.61 -21.98 30.05
CA PHE A 418 -11.52 -23.38 30.48
C PHE A 418 -11.96 -24.35 29.40
N GLU A 419 -13.13 -24.13 28.79
CA GLU A 419 -13.62 -24.99 27.71
C GLU A 419 -12.65 -24.99 26.51
N ALA A 420 -12.05 -23.85 26.15
CA ALA A 420 -11.05 -23.77 25.09
C ALA A 420 -9.78 -24.57 25.43
N SER A 421 -9.25 -24.43 26.65
CA SER A 421 -8.07 -25.16 27.11
C SER A 421 -8.32 -26.68 27.17
N GLU A 422 -9.48 -27.12 27.68
CA GLU A 422 -9.92 -28.52 27.64
C GLU A 422 -10.02 -29.04 26.20
N ARG A 423 -10.65 -28.29 25.28
CA ARG A 423 -10.73 -28.65 23.85
C ARG A 423 -9.34 -28.83 23.24
N LYS A 424 -8.40 -27.89 23.40
CA LYS A 424 -7.03 -28.02 22.87
C LYS A 424 -6.26 -29.20 23.53
N LYS A 425 -6.50 -29.51 24.82
CA LYS A 425 -5.95 -30.72 25.46
C LYS A 425 -6.50 -32.01 24.83
N LEU A 426 -7.80 -32.05 24.54
CA LEU A 426 -8.45 -33.19 23.89
C LEU A 426 -7.95 -33.39 22.45
N ASP A 427 -7.79 -32.31 21.66
CA ASP A 427 -7.12 -32.35 20.35
C ASP A 427 -5.73 -33.00 20.46
N GLY A 428 -4.94 -32.56 21.46
CA GLY A 428 -3.60 -33.09 21.74
C GLY A 428 -3.63 -34.59 22.05
N ASN A 429 -4.62 -35.05 22.81
CA ASN A 429 -4.80 -36.47 23.12
C ASN A 429 -5.13 -37.30 21.86
N VAL A 430 -5.95 -36.76 20.95
CA VAL A 430 -6.28 -37.41 19.66
C VAL A 430 -5.04 -37.50 18.77
N LEU A 431 -4.31 -36.40 18.61
CA LEU A 431 -3.07 -36.36 17.82
C LEU A 431 -1.97 -37.26 18.39
N PHE A 432 -1.87 -37.37 19.72
CA PHE A 432 -0.93 -38.27 20.39
C PHE A 432 -1.26 -39.75 20.11
N LYS A 433 -2.55 -40.13 20.16
CA LYS A 433 -3.01 -41.48 19.76
C LYS A 433 -2.71 -41.78 18.29
N ALA A 434 -2.79 -40.76 17.42
CA ALA A 434 -2.45 -40.85 16.01
C ALA A 434 -0.94 -40.77 15.72
N GLY A 435 -0.06 -40.83 16.74
CA GLY A 435 1.40 -40.77 16.59
C GLY A 435 1.98 -39.41 16.20
N LYS A 436 1.15 -38.36 16.08
CA LYS A 436 1.54 -37.03 15.62
C LYS A 436 2.08 -36.18 16.78
N PHE A 437 3.16 -36.66 17.42
CA PHE A 437 3.68 -36.15 18.70
C PHE A 437 4.02 -34.65 18.66
N TRP A 438 4.58 -34.14 17.56
CA TRP A 438 4.84 -32.71 17.36
C TRP A 438 3.57 -31.85 17.39
N ARG A 439 2.55 -32.21 16.61
CA ARG A 439 1.26 -31.50 16.59
C ARG A 439 0.52 -31.62 17.93
N ALA A 440 0.58 -32.79 18.57
CA ALA A 440 0.08 -32.96 19.93
C ALA A 440 0.79 -32.05 20.93
N SER A 441 2.12 -31.89 20.82
CA SER A 441 2.92 -30.97 21.64
C SER A 441 2.43 -29.52 21.46
N LYS A 442 2.29 -29.04 20.21
CA LYS A 442 1.70 -27.72 19.90
C LYS A 442 0.32 -27.52 20.54
N LYS A 443 -0.57 -28.53 20.47
CA LYS A 443 -1.90 -28.47 21.10
C LYS A 443 -1.84 -28.33 22.63
N TYR A 444 -1.01 -29.12 23.32
CA TYR A 444 -0.84 -28.97 24.78
C TYR A 444 -0.21 -27.62 25.15
N ASP A 445 0.73 -27.12 24.35
CA ASP A 445 1.34 -25.79 24.54
C ASP A 445 0.39 -24.62 24.27
N LYS A 446 -0.63 -24.80 23.42
CA LYS A 446 -1.77 -23.87 23.23
C LYS A 446 -2.83 -23.98 24.34
N ALA A 447 -3.01 -25.18 24.92
CA ALA A 447 -3.89 -25.37 26.07
C ALA A 447 -3.36 -24.69 27.35
N ILE A 448 -2.03 -24.65 27.53
CA ILE A 448 -1.39 -23.99 28.67
C ILE A 448 -1.32 -22.48 28.41
N PHE A 449 -2.14 -21.72 29.13
CA PHE A 449 -2.14 -20.25 29.09
C PHE A 449 -0.74 -19.66 29.33
N LYS A 450 -0.34 -18.74 28.45
CA LYS A 450 0.92 -17.97 28.54
C LYS A 450 0.59 -16.50 28.30
N PRO A 451 0.62 -15.64 29.33
CA PRO A 451 0.48 -14.19 29.12
C PRO A 451 1.69 -13.68 28.33
N GLN A 452 1.46 -12.73 27.42
CA GLN A 452 2.47 -12.29 26.43
C GLN A 452 3.73 -11.64 27.05
N ASN A 453 3.69 -11.24 28.32
CA ASN A 453 4.78 -10.55 29.02
C ASN A 453 5.80 -11.52 29.69
N PHE A 454 6.09 -12.69 29.12
CA PHE A 454 7.04 -13.66 29.70
C PHE A 454 8.52 -13.39 29.36
N HIS A 455 8.90 -12.14 29.11
CA HIS A 455 10.30 -11.74 28.94
C HIS A 455 10.66 -10.52 29.78
N LYS A 456 11.86 -10.59 30.38
CA LYS A 456 12.49 -9.56 31.23
C LYS A 456 11.75 -9.25 32.55
N ASN A 457 11.76 -10.21 33.47
CA ASN A 457 12.57 -9.95 34.67
C ASN A 457 13.20 -11.19 35.29
N LYS A 458 14.27 -10.97 36.07
CA LYS A 458 15.09 -11.98 36.75
C LYS A 458 14.81 -11.86 38.26
N PHE A 459 15.00 -12.94 39.01
CA PHE A 459 14.85 -13.07 40.48
C PHE A 459 13.44 -13.11 41.09
N GLN A 460 13.33 -13.91 42.16
CA GLN A 460 12.25 -13.99 43.18
C GLN A 460 10.83 -14.44 42.76
N ALA A 461 10.71 -15.70 42.34
CA ALA A 461 9.43 -16.41 42.24
C ALA A 461 9.03 -17.08 43.59
N THR A 462 8.72 -16.28 44.61
CA THR A 462 8.37 -16.78 45.97
C THR A 462 6.87 -16.68 46.30
N LYS A 463 6.01 -16.45 45.29
CA LYS A 463 4.54 -16.50 45.41
C LYS A 463 3.90 -16.95 44.10
N TYR A 464 3.56 -18.24 44.03
CA TYR A 464 2.69 -18.78 42.98
C TYR A 464 1.22 -18.48 43.34
N ILE A 465 0.74 -17.31 42.94
CA ILE A 465 -0.69 -17.05 42.73
C ILE A 465 -0.79 -16.65 41.26
N GLU A 466 -1.58 -17.38 40.49
CA GLU A 466 -1.64 -17.19 39.03
C GLU A 466 -2.51 -15.98 38.67
N PHE A 467 -1.98 -15.16 37.75
CA PHE A 467 -2.56 -13.87 37.39
C PHE A 467 -3.75 -14.02 36.43
N ASP A 468 -4.88 -14.42 37.00
CA ASP A 468 -6.16 -13.80 36.68
C ASP A 468 -6.92 -13.57 38.00
N HIS A 469 -6.94 -12.32 38.48
CA HIS A 469 -7.58 -11.97 39.76
C HIS A 469 -9.11 -12.11 39.73
N SER A 470 -9.70 -12.55 38.61
CA SER A 470 -11.12 -12.90 38.50
C SER A 470 -11.45 -14.35 38.89
N PHE A 471 -10.45 -15.22 39.09
CA PHE A 471 -10.68 -16.65 39.36
C PHE A 471 -10.98 -16.92 40.84
N THR A 472 -11.96 -17.77 41.10
CA THR A 472 -12.24 -18.39 42.40
C THR A 472 -11.18 -19.44 42.77
N GLU A 473 -11.13 -19.87 44.04
CA GLU A 473 -10.19 -20.90 44.50
C GLU A 473 -10.39 -22.25 43.78
N ASP A 474 -11.66 -22.61 43.49
CA ASP A 474 -12.00 -23.80 42.70
C ASP A 474 -11.49 -23.69 41.26
N GLU A 475 -11.66 -22.54 40.62
CA GLU A 475 -11.14 -22.28 39.27
C GLU A 475 -9.60 -22.30 39.23
N MET A 476 -8.92 -21.77 40.26
CA MET A 476 -7.46 -21.92 40.38
C MET A 476 -7.05 -23.39 40.54
N CYS A 477 -7.82 -24.20 41.27
CA CYS A 477 -7.58 -25.64 41.41
C CYS A 477 -7.77 -26.39 40.07
N LEU A 478 -8.83 -26.07 39.33
CA LEU A 478 -9.09 -26.59 37.98
C LEU A 478 -7.98 -26.19 37.00
N ALA A 479 -7.56 -24.92 37.00
CA ALA A 479 -6.45 -24.42 36.18
C ALA A 479 -5.12 -25.15 36.49
N LYS A 480 -4.81 -25.35 37.78
CA LYS A 480 -3.65 -26.13 38.22
C LYS A 480 -3.72 -27.56 37.68
N SER A 481 -4.85 -28.25 37.87
CA SER A 481 -5.07 -29.62 37.40
C SER A 481 -4.89 -29.76 35.87
N LEU A 482 -5.50 -28.85 35.11
CA LEU A 482 -5.42 -28.79 33.65
C LEU A 482 -3.98 -28.55 33.17
N ARG A 483 -3.27 -27.57 33.74
CA ARG A 483 -1.85 -27.32 33.41
C ARG A 483 -0.95 -28.52 33.74
N LEU A 484 -1.14 -29.18 34.89
CA LEU A 484 -0.40 -30.40 35.25
C LEU A 484 -0.62 -31.50 34.22
N SER A 485 -1.88 -31.70 33.78
CA SER A 485 -2.24 -32.67 32.74
C SER A 485 -1.56 -32.35 31.40
N CYS A 486 -1.61 -31.10 30.94
CA CYS A 486 -0.97 -30.69 29.69
C CYS A 486 0.56 -30.75 29.74
N HIS A 487 1.21 -30.33 30.84
CA HIS A 487 2.66 -30.49 30.99
C HIS A 487 3.09 -31.96 30.99
N LEU A 488 2.36 -32.84 31.69
CA LEU A 488 2.61 -34.28 31.67
C LEU A 488 2.48 -34.86 30.26
N ASN A 489 1.41 -34.54 29.54
CA ASN A 489 1.17 -35.10 28.21
C ASN A 489 2.12 -34.53 27.15
N ASN A 490 2.50 -33.25 27.26
CA ASN A 490 3.53 -32.65 26.42
C ASN A 490 4.91 -33.27 26.68
N ALA A 491 5.27 -33.56 27.93
CA ALA A 491 6.49 -34.30 28.25
C ALA A 491 6.49 -35.71 27.60
N ALA A 492 5.33 -36.37 27.50
CA ALA A 492 5.21 -37.64 26.77
C ALA A 492 5.39 -37.47 25.25
N CYS A 493 4.93 -36.36 24.66
CA CYS A 493 5.31 -36.01 23.27
C CYS A 493 6.82 -35.85 23.14
N LYS A 494 7.45 -35.03 23.99
CA LYS A 494 8.88 -34.73 23.93
C LYS A 494 9.75 -35.98 24.08
N LEU A 495 9.39 -36.92 24.98
CA LEU A 495 10.04 -38.24 25.06
C LEU A 495 9.90 -39.07 23.77
N LYS A 496 8.77 -38.99 23.07
CA LYS A 496 8.53 -39.72 21.81
C LYS A 496 9.20 -39.05 20.60
N SER A 497 9.37 -37.73 20.62
CA SER A 497 10.11 -36.95 19.62
C SER A 497 11.64 -36.98 19.80
N GLY A 498 12.15 -37.53 20.91
CA GLY A 498 13.58 -37.49 21.25
C GLY A 498 14.07 -36.18 21.88
N GLU A 499 13.16 -35.27 22.21
CA GLU A 499 13.45 -33.96 22.81
C GLU A 499 13.64 -34.07 24.34
N TYR A 500 14.60 -34.88 24.77
CA TYR A 500 14.73 -35.31 26.17
C TYR A 500 14.93 -34.16 27.17
N LEU A 501 15.67 -33.11 26.82
CA LEU A 501 15.87 -31.93 27.67
C LEU A 501 14.57 -31.15 27.92
N GLU A 502 13.71 -31.05 26.91
CA GLU A 502 12.39 -30.42 27.07
C GLU A 502 11.41 -31.31 27.83
N ALA A 503 11.50 -32.64 27.66
CA ALA A 503 10.75 -33.58 28.47
C ALA A 503 11.11 -33.45 29.97
N SER A 504 12.39 -33.37 30.32
CA SER A 504 12.83 -33.24 31.72
C SER A 504 12.46 -31.88 32.33
N ARG A 505 12.55 -30.79 31.53
CA ARG A 505 12.09 -29.44 31.91
C ARG A 505 10.59 -29.41 32.20
N LEU A 506 9.77 -29.99 31.31
CA LEU A 506 8.32 -30.08 31.49
C LEU A 506 7.92 -30.91 32.71
N CYS A 507 8.61 -32.04 32.96
CA CYS A 507 8.37 -32.84 34.17
C CYS A 507 8.78 -32.10 35.45
N THR A 508 9.85 -31.29 35.40
CA THR A 508 10.28 -30.48 36.56
C THR A 508 9.21 -29.45 36.94
N LYS A 509 8.59 -28.77 35.96
CA LYS A 509 7.44 -27.88 36.21
C LYS A 509 6.24 -28.57 36.85
N VAL A 510 6.01 -29.86 36.55
CA VAL A 510 4.97 -30.65 37.24
C VAL A 510 5.36 -30.89 38.69
N LEU A 511 6.63 -31.22 38.94
CA LEU A 511 7.17 -31.54 40.27
C LEU A 511 7.39 -30.31 41.18
N GLU A 512 7.50 -29.12 40.62
CA GLU A 512 7.43 -27.83 41.35
C GLU A 512 6.04 -27.58 41.96
N LEU A 513 4.99 -28.13 41.34
CA LEU A 513 3.58 -27.88 41.66
C LEU A 513 2.89 -29.08 42.36
N ASP A 514 3.38 -30.30 42.09
CA ASP A 514 3.00 -31.58 42.68
C ASP A 514 4.27 -32.45 42.84
N PRO A 515 5.02 -32.29 43.96
CA PRO A 515 6.28 -32.99 44.18
C PRO A 515 6.18 -34.51 44.30
N LEU A 516 4.97 -35.07 44.36
CA LEU A 516 4.71 -36.50 44.50
C LEU A 516 4.21 -37.14 43.18
N ASN A 517 4.22 -36.38 42.08
CA ASN A 517 3.70 -36.86 40.81
C ASN A 517 4.52 -38.01 40.19
N VAL A 518 4.12 -39.26 40.47
CA VAL A 518 4.77 -40.48 39.98
C VAL A 518 4.95 -40.49 38.45
N LYS A 519 3.99 -39.93 37.68
CA LYS A 519 4.10 -39.83 36.22
C LYS A 519 5.21 -38.87 35.78
N ALA A 520 5.40 -37.75 36.48
CA ALA A 520 6.47 -36.81 36.16
C ALA A 520 7.84 -37.35 36.57
N LEU A 521 7.97 -37.97 37.74
CA LEU A 521 9.21 -38.63 38.17
C LEU A 521 9.66 -39.68 37.13
N PHE A 522 8.76 -40.59 36.76
CA PHE A 522 9.03 -41.64 35.78
C PHE A 522 9.39 -41.09 34.38
N ARG A 523 8.67 -40.07 33.89
CA ARG A 523 8.97 -39.43 32.60
C ARG A 523 10.27 -38.63 32.64
N ARG A 524 10.62 -38.03 33.78
CA ARG A 524 11.89 -37.31 33.95
C ARG A 524 13.08 -38.27 34.04
N SER A 525 12.96 -39.39 34.74
CA SER A 525 13.99 -40.43 34.73
C SER A 525 14.20 -41.06 33.35
N GLN A 526 13.12 -41.24 32.55
CA GLN A 526 13.24 -41.68 31.16
C GLN A 526 14.01 -40.68 30.28
N ALA A 527 13.85 -39.36 30.52
CA ALA A 527 14.66 -38.34 29.86
C ALA A 527 16.13 -38.40 30.33
N TYR A 528 16.38 -38.46 31.63
CA TYR A 528 17.73 -38.57 32.20
C TYR A 528 18.49 -39.83 31.75
N LEU A 529 17.81 -40.98 31.58
CA LEU A 529 18.38 -42.20 31.00
C LEU A 529 18.79 -42.06 29.52
N LYS A 530 18.25 -41.06 28.82
CA LYS A 530 18.56 -40.74 27.42
C LYS A 530 19.61 -39.63 27.28
N THR A 531 19.74 -38.73 28.26
CA THR A 531 20.85 -37.78 28.38
C THR A 531 22.05 -38.33 29.17
N SER A 532 21.96 -39.57 29.67
CA SER A 532 22.97 -40.26 30.50
C SER A 532 23.24 -39.60 31.86
N GLU A 533 22.26 -38.89 32.42
CA GLU A 533 22.29 -38.31 33.78
C GLU A 533 21.83 -39.36 34.82
N LEU A 534 22.62 -40.43 34.97
CA LEU A 534 22.21 -41.68 35.66
C LEU A 534 21.83 -41.46 37.13
N GLU A 535 22.54 -40.62 37.87
CA GLU A 535 22.29 -40.35 39.29
C GLU A 535 20.93 -39.66 39.49
N LYS A 536 20.59 -38.73 38.58
CA LYS A 536 19.29 -38.03 38.60
C LYS A 536 18.15 -38.97 38.20
N ALA A 537 18.39 -39.85 37.23
CA ALA A 537 17.44 -40.90 36.89
C ALA A 537 17.19 -41.86 38.06
N GLU A 538 18.24 -42.27 38.79
CA GLU A 538 18.08 -43.12 39.96
C GLU A 538 17.28 -42.42 41.08
N ALA A 539 17.57 -41.15 41.37
CA ALA A 539 16.88 -40.39 42.39
C ALA A 539 15.37 -40.29 42.11
N ASP A 540 14.98 -39.98 40.88
CA ASP A 540 13.57 -39.92 40.48
C ASP A 540 12.88 -41.29 40.51
N ILE A 541 13.56 -42.38 40.08
CA ILE A 541 13.00 -43.73 40.11
C ILE A 541 12.84 -44.23 41.56
N LYS A 542 13.85 -44.03 42.43
CA LYS A 542 13.76 -44.35 43.86
C LYS A 542 12.59 -43.61 44.52
N LYS A 543 12.43 -42.32 44.21
CA LYS A 543 11.30 -41.51 44.72
C LYS A 543 9.95 -42.03 44.20
N ALA A 544 9.85 -42.38 42.92
CA ALA A 544 8.62 -42.93 42.34
C ALA A 544 8.21 -44.26 42.97
N LEU A 545 9.17 -45.18 43.19
CA LEU A 545 8.94 -46.48 43.83
C LEU A 545 8.53 -46.36 45.31
N ALA A 546 8.97 -45.32 46.01
CA ALA A 546 8.60 -45.05 47.39
C ALA A 546 7.17 -44.49 47.56
N ILE A 547 6.60 -43.86 46.51
CA ILE A 547 5.28 -43.22 46.56
C ILE A 547 4.15 -44.18 46.18
N ASP A 548 4.36 -45.06 45.20
CA ASP A 548 3.38 -46.06 44.77
C ASP A 548 3.98 -47.48 44.75
N PRO A 549 3.99 -48.19 45.90
CA PRO A 549 4.55 -49.53 45.99
C PRO A 549 3.74 -50.65 45.35
N ASN A 550 2.59 -50.40 44.69
CA ASN A 550 1.74 -51.49 44.17
C ASN A 550 1.04 -51.24 42.81
N ASN A 551 0.74 -50.00 42.41
CA ASN A 551 -0.22 -49.71 41.33
C ASN A 551 0.40 -49.23 40.00
N ARG A 552 1.73 -49.00 39.95
CA ARG A 552 2.47 -48.69 38.70
C ARG A 552 3.78 -49.45 38.51
N GLN A 553 4.06 -50.48 39.32
CA GLN A 553 5.42 -50.97 39.49
C GLN A 553 6.09 -51.57 38.24
N VAL A 554 5.37 -52.18 37.29
CA VAL A 554 6.02 -52.95 36.19
C VAL A 554 6.90 -52.06 35.31
N GLU A 555 6.37 -50.94 34.83
CA GLU A 555 7.14 -50.01 33.98
C GLU A 555 8.29 -49.35 34.74
N VAL A 556 8.07 -48.94 35.99
CA VAL A 556 9.08 -48.26 36.82
C VAL A 556 10.20 -49.22 37.22
N LYS A 557 9.89 -50.48 37.57
CA LYS A 557 10.88 -51.53 37.84
C LYS A 557 11.67 -51.90 36.59
N LEU A 558 11.01 -52.01 35.43
CA LEU A 558 11.71 -52.28 34.16
C LEU A 558 12.70 -51.16 33.81
N GLU A 559 12.32 -49.90 34.01
CA GLU A 559 13.22 -48.77 33.78
C GLU A 559 14.36 -48.70 34.82
N TYR A 560 14.11 -49.12 36.07
CA TYR A 560 15.16 -49.31 37.08
C TYR A 560 16.16 -50.42 36.71
N MET A 561 15.73 -51.49 36.06
CA MET A 561 16.64 -52.53 35.58
C MET A 561 17.53 -52.01 34.43
N LYS A 562 16.97 -51.28 33.46
CA LYS A 562 17.75 -50.61 32.40
C LYS A 562 18.75 -49.60 32.95
N LEU A 563 18.38 -48.86 34.00
CA LEU A 563 19.29 -47.97 34.72
C LEU A 563 20.47 -48.75 35.31
N LYS A 564 20.22 -49.89 35.98
CA LYS A 564 21.27 -50.71 36.60
C LYS A 564 22.13 -51.47 35.59
N GLU A 565 21.58 -51.77 34.42
CA GLU A 565 22.33 -52.26 33.25
C GLU A 565 23.28 -51.16 32.74
N LYS A 566 22.75 -49.99 32.38
CA LYS A 566 23.55 -48.83 31.96
C LYS A 566 24.63 -48.41 32.96
N GLN A 567 24.34 -48.47 34.26
CA GLN A 567 25.34 -48.16 35.29
C GLN A 567 26.51 -49.14 35.21
N ARG A 568 26.25 -50.46 35.10
CA ARG A 568 27.31 -51.47 34.95
C ARG A 568 28.12 -51.30 33.67
N GLU A 569 27.47 -50.92 32.56
CA GLU A 569 28.16 -50.58 31.31
C GLU A 569 29.10 -49.38 31.49
N TYR A 570 28.62 -48.32 32.13
CA TYR A 570 29.40 -47.11 32.41
C TYR A 570 30.55 -47.38 33.38
N ASP A 571 30.30 -48.08 34.49
CA ASP A 571 31.31 -48.43 35.50
C ASP A 571 32.42 -49.31 34.87
N LYS A 572 32.05 -50.25 33.99
CA LYS A 572 33.01 -51.06 33.21
C LYS A 572 33.82 -50.21 32.23
N TYR A 573 33.18 -49.30 31.50
CA TYR A 573 33.86 -48.37 30.59
C TYR A 573 34.83 -47.45 31.34
N GLN A 574 34.47 -46.93 32.51
CA GLN A 574 35.37 -46.14 33.35
C GLN A 574 36.57 -46.96 33.85
N ALA A 575 36.37 -48.21 34.25
CA ALA A 575 37.46 -49.11 34.64
C ALA A 575 38.41 -49.41 33.48
N GLU A 576 37.89 -49.70 32.28
CA GLU A 576 38.69 -49.93 31.07
C GLU A 576 39.46 -48.67 30.63
N LEU A 577 38.81 -47.50 30.68
CA LEU A 577 39.42 -46.21 30.38
C LEU A 577 40.55 -45.89 31.38
N PHE A 578 40.30 -46.04 32.68
CA PHE A 578 41.29 -45.79 33.74
C PHE A 578 42.47 -46.75 33.61
N SER A 579 42.22 -48.05 33.39
CA SER A 579 43.27 -49.04 33.13
C SER A 579 44.13 -48.68 31.92
N THR A 580 43.50 -48.17 30.84
CA THR A 580 44.19 -47.71 29.63
C THR A 580 44.98 -46.42 29.83
N MET A 581 44.56 -45.52 30.74
CA MET A 581 45.36 -44.35 31.12
C MET A 581 46.58 -44.76 31.94
N VAL A 582 46.38 -45.61 32.96
CA VAL A 582 47.47 -46.12 33.81
C VAL A 582 48.53 -46.84 32.96
N SER A 583 48.12 -47.72 32.05
CA SER A 583 49.03 -48.45 31.15
C SER A 583 49.66 -47.60 30.03
N ARG A 584 49.46 -46.28 30.05
CA ARG A 584 50.14 -45.28 29.19
C ARG A 584 50.96 -44.27 30.00
N MET A 585 50.93 -44.38 31.32
CA MET A 585 51.74 -43.59 32.27
C MET A 585 52.84 -44.42 32.93
N SER A 586 52.72 -45.76 32.87
CA SER A 586 53.78 -46.75 33.11
C SER A 586 54.57 -47.06 31.85
#